data_AF-A0A3M3JPM4-F1
#
_entry.id   AF-A0A3M3JPM4-F1
#
_cell.length_a   1.000
_cell.length_b   1.000
_cell.length_c   1.000
_cell.angle_alpha   90.00
_cell.angle_beta   90.00
_cell.angle_gamma   90.00
#
_symmetry.space_group_name_H-M   'P 1'
#
loop_
_entity.id
_entity.type
_entity.pdbx_description
1 polymer ?
#
loop_
_entity_poly.entity_id
_entity_poly.type
_entity_poly.pdbx_seq_one_letter_code
_entity_poly.pdbx_strand_id
1 'polypeptide(L)'
;MIVSSNNGRQDCTVWGDIMTHFALANGIKGTVIDGVARDIDTVVRCNYPLFSRGRFMQSAKNRAQLRAVQVPVVIDGVSIQPGDLIVCDGSGCVVIPQHVAGEVVRRAQAVEQTERRIIEAISAGSTLEDARRACRYDQPWLTDAEKARAGVPS
;
A
#
# COMPACT_ATOMS: atom_id res chain seq x y z
N MET A 1 -6.16 6.42 6.33
CA MET A 1 -4.69 6.46 6.34
C MET A 1 -4.28 7.93 6.26
N ILE A 2 -3.24 8.37 6.98
CA ILE A 2 -2.61 9.67 6.73
C ILE A 2 -1.53 9.50 5.67
N VAL A 3 -1.45 10.44 4.73
CA VAL A 3 -0.34 10.54 3.77
C VAL A 3 0.29 11.92 3.93
N SER A 4 1.58 11.95 4.27
CA SER A 4 2.36 13.16 4.46
C SER A 4 3.47 13.24 3.42
N SER A 5 3.52 14.31 2.62
CA SER A 5 4.66 14.58 1.75
C SER A 5 5.49 15.73 2.31
N ASN A 6 6.78 15.46 2.51
CA ASN A 6 7.80 16.42 2.91
C ASN A 6 8.93 16.46 1.86
N ASN A 7 8.57 16.31 0.59
CA ASN A 7 9.50 16.28 -0.56
C ASN A 7 10.64 15.26 -0.40
N GLY A 8 10.35 14.10 0.18
CA GLY A 8 11.33 13.04 0.44
C GLY A 8 12.47 13.40 1.40
N ARG A 9 12.39 14.53 2.10
CA ARG A 9 13.48 15.03 2.98
C ARG A 9 13.82 14.04 4.09
N GLN A 10 15.12 13.95 4.38
CA GLN A 10 15.68 13.09 5.43
C GLN A 10 16.35 13.88 6.57
N ASP A 11 16.40 15.20 6.49
CA ASP A 11 17.03 16.09 7.48
C ASP A 11 16.06 16.60 8.56
N CYS A 12 14.77 16.26 8.47
CA CYS A 12 13.78 16.53 9.51
C CYS A 12 12.61 15.55 9.48
N THR A 13 12.00 15.32 10.65
CA THR A 13 10.91 14.36 10.82
C THR A 13 9.55 15.03 10.93
N VAL A 14 8.53 14.46 10.29
CA VAL A 14 7.13 14.96 10.30
C VAL A 14 6.16 14.05 11.06
N TRP A 15 6.68 13.05 11.77
CA TRP A 15 5.92 12.14 12.62
C TRP A 15 6.75 11.68 13.81
N GLY A 16 6.11 11.48 14.96
CA GLY A 16 6.73 11.05 16.20
C GLY A 16 5.71 10.47 17.20
N ASP A 17 6.11 10.36 18.46
CA ASP A 17 5.36 9.73 19.54
C ASP A 17 3.96 10.35 19.79
N ILE A 18 3.87 11.67 19.95
CA ILE A 18 2.63 12.40 20.25
C ILE A 18 1.60 12.14 19.16
N MET A 19 2.01 12.19 17.89
CA MET A 19 1.13 11.95 16.74
C MET A 19 0.69 10.48 16.67
N THR A 20 1.56 9.55 17.07
CA THR A 20 1.24 8.12 17.15
C THR A 20 0.16 7.86 18.19
N HIS A 21 0.29 8.40 19.40
CA HIS A 21 -0.73 8.28 20.44
C HIS A 21 -2.05 8.95 20.03
N PHE A 22 -1.99 10.13 19.42
CA PHE A 22 -3.18 10.81 18.89
C PHE A 22 -3.87 9.95 17.81
N ALA A 23 -3.11 9.39 16.88
CA ALA A 23 -3.65 8.56 15.80
C ALA A 23 -4.39 7.34 16.34
N LEU A 24 -3.79 6.63 17.29
CA LEU A 24 -4.41 5.49 17.97
C LEU A 24 -5.70 5.89 18.70
N ALA A 25 -5.66 6.96 19.49
CA ALA A 25 -6.82 7.43 20.24
C ALA A 25 -8.01 7.83 19.36
N ASN A 26 -7.75 8.23 18.11
CA ASN A 26 -8.76 8.67 17.14
C ASN A 26 -9.06 7.63 16.06
N GLY A 27 -8.57 6.38 16.21
CA GLY A 27 -8.85 5.31 15.26
C GLY A 27 -8.22 5.47 13.87
N ILE A 28 -7.20 6.33 13.73
CA ILE A 28 -6.42 6.47 12.50
C ILE A 28 -5.62 5.19 12.28
N LYS A 29 -5.75 4.60 11.08
CA LYS A 29 -5.26 3.25 10.77
C LYS A 29 -3.76 3.15 10.47
N GLY A 30 -3.08 4.26 10.26
CA GLY A 30 -1.67 4.29 9.88
C GLY A 30 -1.28 5.58 9.16
N THR A 31 0.03 5.73 8.95
CA THR A 31 0.64 6.89 8.28
C THR A 31 1.66 6.46 7.24
N VAL A 32 1.59 7.06 6.05
CA VAL A 32 2.62 6.99 4.99
C VAL A 32 3.32 8.34 4.89
N ILE A 33 4.65 8.33 4.79
CA ILE A 33 5.47 9.54 4.77
C ILE A 33 6.44 9.49 3.60
N ASP A 34 6.27 10.43 2.67
CA ASP A 34 7.33 10.83 1.75
C ASP A 34 8.31 11.76 2.49
N GLY A 35 9.22 11.12 3.24
CA GLY A 35 10.12 11.73 4.20
C GLY A 35 10.43 10.74 5.34
N VAL A 36 10.95 11.25 6.46
CA VAL A 36 11.38 10.42 7.61
C VAL A 36 10.55 10.67 8.88
N ALA A 37 10.58 9.69 9.79
CA ALA A 37 9.94 9.76 11.10
C ALA A 37 10.92 9.57 12.25
N ARG A 38 10.51 9.97 13.46
CA ARG A 38 11.25 9.75 14.71
C ARG A 38 10.43 8.93 15.70
N ASP A 39 11.02 8.68 16.88
CA ASP A 39 10.40 7.97 18.00
C ASP A 39 9.94 6.55 17.62
N ILE A 40 10.75 5.88 16.80
CA ILE A 40 10.42 4.61 16.17
C ILE A 40 10.17 3.50 17.19
N ASP A 41 10.88 3.51 18.32
CA ASP A 41 10.63 2.55 19.40
C ASP A 41 9.21 2.69 19.99
N THR A 42 8.69 3.91 20.05
CA THR A 42 7.30 4.16 20.46
C THR A 42 6.33 3.66 19.40
N VAL A 43 6.57 3.97 18.13
CA VAL A 43 5.75 3.49 17.01
C VAL A 43 5.65 1.97 17.01
N VAL A 44 6.79 1.27 17.14
CA VAL A 44 6.87 -0.20 17.18
C VAL A 44 6.15 -0.75 18.41
N ARG A 45 6.41 -0.20 19.60
CA ARG A 45 5.73 -0.63 20.85
C ARG A 45 4.22 -0.44 20.79
N CYS A 46 3.77 0.61 20.13
CA CYS A 46 2.36 0.89 19.89
C CYS A 46 1.73 0.03 18.79
N ASN A 47 2.52 -0.78 18.09
CA ASN A 47 2.10 -1.52 16.89
C ASN A 47 1.36 -0.64 15.87
N TYR A 48 1.82 0.61 15.72
CA TYR A 48 1.19 1.58 14.81
C TYR A 48 1.77 1.44 13.40
N PRO A 49 0.94 1.22 12.36
CA PRO A 49 1.43 1.09 10.98
C PRO A 49 2.01 2.41 10.47
N LEU A 50 3.34 2.47 10.38
CA LEU A 50 4.10 3.63 9.91
C LEU A 50 5.03 3.25 8.76
N PHE A 51 4.82 3.90 7.62
CA PHE A 51 5.61 3.71 6.40
C PHE A 51 6.32 5.02 6.09
N SER A 52 7.64 4.99 5.98
CA SER A 52 8.46 6.19 5.73
C SER A 52 9.73 5.82 4.98
N ARG A 53 10.40 6.81 4.37
CA ARG A 53 11.67 6.60 3.67
C ARG A 53 12.82 6.26 4.62
N GLY A 54 12.67 6.48 5.92
CA GLY A 54 13.72 6.25 6.89
C GLY A 54 13.41 6.78 8.29
N ARG A 55 14.41 6.68 9.16
CA ARG A 55 14.33 7.01 10.59
C ARG A 55 15.33 8.11 10.90
N PHE A 56 14.91 9.15 11.60
CA PHE A 56 15.76 10.26 12.03
C PHE A 56 15.25 10.85 13.35
N MET A 57 15.89 11.89 13.90
CA MET A 57 15.47 12.48 15.20
C MET A 57 15.16 13.98 15.17
N GLN A 58 15.70 14.73 14.21
CA GLN A 58 15.56 16.19 14.21
C GLN A 58 14.14 16.61 13.88
N SER A 59 13.55 17.40 14.77
CA SER A 59 12.18 17.91 14.63
C SER A 59 11.98 18.77 13.39
N ALA A 60 10.78 18.71 12.81
CA ALA A 60 10.30 19.66 11.81
C ALA A 60 10.33 21.13 12.28
N LYS A 61 10.33 21.41 13.59
CA LYS A 61 10.37 22.78 14.11
C LYS A 61 11.57 23.55 13.52
N ASN A 62 11.28 24.70 12.90
CA ASN A 62 12.23 25.54 12.17
C ASN A 62 12.88 24.89 10.93
N ARG A 63 12.38 23.75 10.44
CA ARG A 63 12.90 23.02 9.26
C ARG A 63 11.83 22.74 8.22
N ALA A 64 10.59 22.48 8.64
CA ALA A 64 9.43 22.24 7.80
C ALA A 64 8.17 22.79 8.46
N GLN A 65 7.19 23.19 7.67
CA GLN A 65 5.91 23.70 8.13
C GLN A 65 4.76 23.12 7.30
N LEU A 66 3.60 22.96 7.93
CA LEU A 66 2.39 22.51 7.25
C LEU A 66 1.96 23.57 6.24
N ARG A 67 1.87 23.20 4.97
CA ARG A 67 1.38 24.08 3.90
C ARG A 67 -0.14 23.97 3.74
N ALA A 68 -0.66 22.75 3.67
CA ALA A 68 -2.06 22.45 3.44
C ALA A 68 -2.39 21.03 3.89
N VAL A 69 -3.68 20.74 4.08
CA VAL A 69 -4.24 19.41 4.33
C VAL A 69 -5.37 19.15 3.35
N GLN A 70 -5.70 17.87 3.10
CA GLN A 70 -6.76 17.49 2.17
C GLN A 70 -6.57 18.11 0.77
N VAL A 71 -5.32 18.16 0.30
CA VAL A 71 -4.96 18.58 -1.05
C VAL A 71 -4.31 17.42 -1.81
N PRO A 72 -4.35 17.43 -3.15
CA PRO A 72 -3.61 16.46 -3.94
C PRO A 72 -2.10 16.54 -3.65
N VAL A 73 -1.43 15.39 -3.58
CA VAL A 73 0.03 15.31 -3.49
C VAL A 73 0.56 14.38 -4.58
N VAL A 74 1.79 14.63 -5.04
CA VAL A 74 2.49 13.76 -5.99
C VAL A 74 3.77 13.26 -5.33
N ILE A 75 3.91 11.94 -5.20
CA ILE A 75 5.08 11.28 -4.63
C ILE A 75 5.62 10.34 -5.71
N ASP A 76 6.87 10.56 -6.13
CA ASP A 76 7.54 9.73 -7.15
C ASP A 76 6.70 9.51 -8.44
N GLY A 77 5.97 10.55 -8.87
CA GLY A 77 5.10 10.51 -10.05
C GLY A 77 3.69 9.94 -9.80
N VAL A 78 3.39 9.44 -8.61
CA VAL A 78 2.07 8.93 -8.23
C VAL A 78 1.24 10.07 -7.63
N SER A 79 0.13 10.42 -8.28
CA SER A 79 -0.86 11.35 -7.74
C SER A 79 -1.74 10.67 -6.69
N ILE A 80 -1.93 11.35 -5.56
CA ILE A 80 -2.74 10.89 -4.43
C ILE A 80 -3.77 11.97 -4.14
N GLN A 81 -5.05 11.61 -4.26
CA GLN A 81 -6.17 12.51 -3.96
C GLN A 81 -6.71 12.25 -2.56
N PRO A 82 -7.26 13.27 -1.88
CA PRO A 82 -8.05 13.05 -0.68
C PRO A 82 -9.21 12.06 -0.97
N GLY A 83 -9.29 11.00 -0.17
CA GLY A 83 -10.29 9.94 -0.32
C GLY A 83 -9.81 8.70 -1.09
N ASP A 84 -8.64 8.75 -1.73
CA ASP A 84 -8.06 7.56 -2.35
C ASP A 84 -7.76 6.47 -1.30
N LEU A 85 -7.93 5.22 -1.72
CA LEU A 85 -7.66 4.07 -0.87
C LEU A 85 -6.16 3.82 -0.83
N ILE A 86 -5.61 3.79 0.38
CA ILE A 86 -4.20 3.48 0.63
C ILE A 86 -4.11 2.12 1.30
N VAL A 87 -3.39 1.20 0.69
CA VAL A 87 -3.10 -0.13 1.23
C VAL A 87 -1.60 -0.24 1.40
N CYS A 88 -1.16 -0.69 2.57
CA CYS A 88 0.25 -0.89 2.85
C CYS A 88 0.50 -2.19 3.61
N ASP A 89 1.64 -2.81 3.32
CA ASP A 89 2.14 -4.01 3.98
C ASP A 89 3.69 -4.01 3.99
N GLY A 90 4.30 -5.16 4.31
CA GLY A 90 5.76 -5.29 4.36
C GLY A 90 6.48 -5.04 3.02
N SER A 91 5.76 -5.07 1.90
CA SER A 91 6.29 -4.82 0.56
C SER A 91 6.29 -3.33 0.21
N GLY A 92 5.45 -2.53 0.87
CA GLY A 92 5.35 -1.10 0.64
C GLY A 92 3.92 -0.57 0.71
N CYS A 93 3.63 0.46 -0.07
CA CYS A 93 2.33 1.12 -0.12
C CYS A 93 1.85 1.29 -1.56
N VAL A 94 0.56 1.06 -1.78
CA VAL A 94 -0.14 1.26 -3.05
C VAL A 94 -1.29 2.25 -2.86
N VAL A 95 -1.46 3.11 -3.86
CA VAL A 95 -2.55 4.09 -3.95
C VAL A 95 -3.56 3.59 -4.97
N ILE A 96 -4.83 3.52 -4.59
CA ILE A 96 -5.92 3.10 -5.45
C ILE A 96 -6.90 4.28 -5.57
N PRO A 97 -7.07 4.86 -6.77
CA PRO A 97 -8.00 5.97 -6.95
C PRO A 97 -9.42 5.57 -6.55
N GLN A 98 -10.08 6.41 -5.75
CA GLN A 98 -11.36 6.07 -5.13
C GLN A 98 -12.46 5.66 -6.13
N HIS A 99 -12.44 6.25 -7.34
CA HIS A 99 -13.43 5.99 -8.38
C HIS A 99 -13.31 4.62 -9.05
N VAL A 100 -12.16 3.93 -8.93
CA VAL A 100 -11.96 2.56 -9.42
C VAL A 100 -11.76 1.54 -8.30
N ALA A 101 -11.83 1.95 -7.04
CA ALA A 101 -11.46 1.09 -5.90
C ALA A 101 -12.23 -0.24 -5.87
N GLY A 102 -13.54 -0.21 -6.14
CA GLY A 102 -14.35 -1.44 -6.18
C GLY A 102 -13.90 -2.43 -7.25
N GLU A 103 -13.56 -1.94 -8.44
CA GLU A 103 -13.09 -2.80 -9.54
C GLU A 103 -11.69 -3.34 -9.26
N VAL A 104 -10.80 -2.51 -8.69
CA VAL A 104 -9.45 -2.94 -8.30
C VAL A 104 -9.52 -4.03 -7.24
N VAL A 105 -10.38 -3.89 -6.22
CA VAL A 105 -10.56 -4.90 -5.17
C VAL A 105 -11.08 -6.22 -5.76
N ARG A 106 -12.10 -6.16 -6.63
CA ARG A 106 -12.65 -7.36 -7.30
C ARG A 106 -11.58 -8.09 -8.11
N ARG A 107 -10.78 -7.36 -8.90
CA ARG A 107 -9.68 -7.93 -9.69
C ARG A 107 -8.57 -8.50 -8.81
N ALA A 108 -8.20 -7.80 -7.74
CA ALA A 108 -7.19 -8.29 -6.79
C ALA A 108 -7.61 -9.61 -6.15
N GLN A 109 -8.89 -9.77 -5.77
CA GLN A 109 -9.42 -11.04 -5.25
C GLN A 109 -9.34 -12.17 -6.28
N ALA A 110 -9.59 -11.90 -7.57
CA ALA A 110 -9.44 -12.88 -8.63
C ALA A 110 -7.97 -13.29 -8.85
N VAL A 111 -7.03 -12.33 -8.75
CA VAL A 111 -5.59 -12.60 -8.80
C VAL A 111 -5.18 -13.50 -7.65
N GLU A 112 -5.55 -13.16 -6.42
CA GLU A 112 -5.23 -13.95 -5.22
C GLU A 112 -5.73 -15.40 -5.33
N GLN A 113 -6.98 -15.59 -5.80
CA GLN A 113 -7.54 -16.93 -6.01
C GLN A 113 -6.77 -17.72 -7.08
N THR A 114 -6.36 -17.05 -8.17
CA THR A 114 -5.56 -17.67 -9.23
C THR A 114 -4.18 -18.06 -8.73
N GLU A 115 -3.50 -17.17 -8.00
CA GLU A 115 -2.17 -17.40 -7.45
C GLU A 115 -2.17 -18.50 -6.39
N ARG A 116 -3.20 -18.56 -5.54
CA ARG A 116 -3.36 -19.66 -4.58
C ARG A 116 -3.42 -21.03 -5.27
N ARG A 117 -4.20 -21.15 -6.35
CA ARG A 117 -4.28 -22.40 -7.13
C ARG A 117 -2.96 -22.77 -7.81
N ILE A 118 -2.22 -21.77 -8.29
CA ILE A 118 -0.87 -21.99 -8.84
C ILE A 118 0.06 -22.53 -7.75
N ILE A 119 0.06 -21.93 -6.57
CA ILE A 119 0.87 -22.37 -5.43
C ILE A 119 0.51 -23.80 -5.00
N GLU A 120 -0.78 -24.13 -4.94
CA GLU A 120 -1.27 -25.49 -4.64
C GLU A 120 -0.78 -26.50 -5.69
N ALA A 121 -0.87 -26.18 -6.98
CA ALA A 121 -0.44 -27.05 -8.06
C ALA A 121 1.08 -27.30 -8.04
N ILE A 122 1.87 -26.25 -7.82
CA ILE A 122 3.34 -26.36 -7.68
C ILE A 122 3.69 -27.22 -6.45
N SER A 123 3.01 -27.01 -5.33
CA SER A 123 3.22 -27.79 -4.11
C SER A 123 2.84 -29.26 -4.29
N ALA A 124 1.93 -29.57 -5.22
CA ALA A 124 1.56 -30.92 -5.61
C ALA A 124 2.49 -31.55 -6.68
N GLY A 125 3.55 -30.85 -7.09
CA GLY A 125 4.57 -31.36 -8.02
C GLY A 125 4.42 -30.90 -9.47
N SER A 126 3.51 -29.98 -9.78
CA SER A 126 3.42 -29.36 -11.11
C SER A 126 4.61 -28.44 -11.37
N THR A 127 5.04 -28.33 -12.63
CA THR A 127 5.99 -27.30 -13.03
C THR A 127 5.32 -25.92 -12.95
N LEU A 128 6.10 -24.86 -12.76
CA LEU A 128 5.58 -23.49 -12.75
C LEU A 128 4.86 -23.13 -14.07
N GLU A 129 5.39 -23.61 -15.20
CA GLU A 129 4.82 -23.36 -16.52
C GLU A 129 3.45 -24.03 -16.67
N ASP A 130 3.34 -25.31 -16.31
CA ASP A 130 2.08 -26.05 -16.39
C ASP A 130 1.03 -25.47 -15.44
N ALA A 131 1.41 -25.13 -14.21
CA ALA A 131 0.52 -24.53 -13.23
C ALA A 131 -0.03 -23.17 -13.71
N ARG A 132 0.82 -22.29 -14.25
CA ARG A 132 0.40 -20.99 -14.80
C ARG A 132 -0.50 -21.13 -16.01
N ARG A 133 -0.18 -22.05 -16.92
CA ARG A 133 -0.99 -22.34 -18.11
C ARG A 133 -2.37 -22.87 -17.71
N ALA A 134 -2.42 -23.85 -16.81
CA ALA A 134 -3.68 -24.43 -16.32
C ALA A 134 -4.55 -23.41 -15.57
N CYS A 135 -3.93 -22.50 -14.81
CA CYS A 135 -4.66 -21.47 -14.05
C CYS A 135 -4.96 -20.19 -14.84
N ARG A 136 -4.56 -20.11 -16.12
CA ARG A 136 -4.73 -18.93 -16.98
C ARG A 136 -4.13 -17.66 -16.35
N TYR A 137 -2.85 -17.75 -16.00
CA TYR A 137 -2.08 -16.63 -15.43
C TYR A 137 -1.74 -15.52 -16.44
N ASP A 138 -2.11 -15.69 -17.72
CA ASP A 138 -2.12 -14.61 -18.71
C ASP A 138 -3.16 -13.53 -18.37
N GLN A 139 -4.22 -13.90 -17.64
CA GLN A 139 -5.33 -13.01 -17.27
C GLN A 139 -5.81 -13.30 -15.82
N PRO A 140 -4.94 -13.16 -14.80
CA PRO A 140 -5.24 -13.56 -13.43
C PRO A 140 -6.30 -12.67 -12.77
N TRP A 141 -6.52 -11.46 -13.29
CA TRP A 141 -7.55 -10.53 -12.83
C TRP A 141 -8.97 -10.87 -13.29
N LEU A 142 -9.13 -11.89 -14.14
CA LEU A 142 -10.44 -12.41 -14.51
C LEU A 142 -10.89 -13.49 -13.52
N THR A 143 -12.16 -13.44 -13.15
CA THR A 143 -12.85 -14.52 -12.44
C THR A 143 -12.93 -15.78 -13.29
N ASP A 144 -13.15 -16.94 -12.66
CA ASP A 144 -13.32 -18.20 -13.39
C ASP A 144 -14.49 -18.15 -14.40
N ALA A 145 -15.57 -17.42 -14.06
CA ALA A 145 -16.70 -17.21 -14.97
C ALA A 145 -16.31 -16.35 -16.18
N GLU A 146 -15.49 -15.32 -16.00
CA GLU A 146 -14.97 -14.47 -17.09
C GLU A 146 -13.99 -15.26 -17.97
N LYS A 147 -13.10 -16.06 -17.37
CA LYS A 147 -12.16 -16.94 -18.09
C LYS A 147 -12.91 -17.98 -18.93
N ALA A 148 -13.98 -18.58 -18.41
CA ALA A 148 -14.81 -19.55 -19.13
C ALA A 148 -15.51 -18.93 -20.35
N ARG A 149 -15.91 -17.65 -20.28
CA ARG A 149 -16.54 -16.92 -21.39
C ARG A 149 -15.55 -16.47 -22.46
N ALA A 150 -14.30 -16.20 -22.07
CA ALA A 150 -13.26 -15.72 -22.98
C ALA A 150 -12.72 -16.80 -23.94
N GLY A 151 -13.07 -18.08 -23.73
CA GLY A 151 -12.48 -19.19 -24.47
C GLY A 151 -11.01 -19.43 -24.07
N VAL A 152 -10.47 -20.58 -24.50
CA VAL A 152 -9.02 -20.84 -24.39
C VAL A 152 -8.34 -20.11 -25.57
N PRO A 153 -7.31 -19.27 -25.36
CA PRO A 153 -6.52 -18.74 -26.46
C PRO A 153 -5.97 -19.91 -27.26
N SER A 154 -6.16 -19.86 -28.58
CA SER A 154 -5.60 -20.81 -29.55
C SER A 154 -4.07 -20.86 -29.47
#